data_AF-A0A9W8QR48-F1
#
_entry.id   AF-A0A9W8QR48-F1
#
_cell.length_a   1.000
_cell.length_b   1.000
_cell.length_c   1.000
_cell.angle_alpha   90.00
_cell.angle_beta   90.00
_cell.angle_gamma   90.00
#
_symmetry.space_group_name_H-M   'P 1'
#
loop_
_entity.id
_entity.type
_entity.pdbx_description
1 polymer ?
#
loop_
_entity_poly.entity_id
_entity_poly.type
_entity_poly.pdbx_seq_one_letter_code
_entity_poly.pdbx_strand_id
1 'polypeptide(L)'
;MGQRYLFVDAICIIQHNQGEDATDWLAEAPLMGRYYQNALCTIAATGAYDSDDGFLTERPGELYHVSPVLLARYNDSDQPAQEIYADPSNPLWQANVTNTPLYDRG
;
A
#
# COMPACT_ATOMS: atom_id res chain seq x y z
N MET A 1 15.66 -1.06 -9.56
CA MET A 1 15.22 -2.33 -10.18
C MET A 1 15.19 -2.13 -11.69
N GLY A 2 15.58 -3.12 -12.50
CA GLY A 2 15.85 -2.98 -13.95
C GLY A 2 14.85 -3.72 -14.85
N GLN A 3 13.64 -3.96 -14.36
CA GLN A 3 12.61 -4.74 -15.05
C GLN A 3 11.81 -3.86 -16.02
N ARG A 4 11.53 -4.41 -17.22
CA ARG A 4 10.84 -3.71 -18.31
C ARG A 4 9.37 -4.10 -18.49
N TYR A 5 8.95 -5.16 -17.81
CA TYR A 5 7.62 -5.75 -17.97
C TYR A 5 6.96 -5.92 -16.60
N LEU A 6 5.67 -5.62 -16.56
CA LEU A 6 4.80 -5.82 -15.41
C LEU A 6 3.69 -6.77 -15.84
N PHE A 7 3.45 -7.80 -15.05
CA PHE A 7 2.30 -8.68 -15.23
C PHE A 7 1.10 -8.08 -14.49
N VAL A 8 0.00 -7.90 -15.20
CA VAL A 8 -1.28 -7.45 -14.65
C VAL A 8 -2.33 -8.44 -15.12
N ASP A 9 -2.94 -9.16 -14.19
CA ASP A 9 -3.88 -10.25 -14.48
C ASP A 9 -5.05 -9.80 -15.38
N ALA A 10 -5.62 -8.62 -15.13
CA ALA A 10 -6.70 -8.04 -15.93
C ALA A 10 -6.34 -7.78 -17.42
N ILE A 11 -5.05 -7.77 -17.77
CA ILE A 11 -4.57 -7.55 -19.15
C ILE A 11 -3.95 -8.83 -19.73
N CYS A 12 -3.36 -9.65 -18.86
CA CYS A 12 -2.66 -10.87 -19.26
C CYS A 12 -3.53 -12.12 -19.27
N ILE A 13 -4.72 -12.08 -18.65
CA ILE A 13 -5.70 -13.16 -18.63
C ILE A 13 -7.01 -12.62 -19.19
N ILE A 14 -7.54 -13.32 -20.18
CA ILE A 14 -8.82 -13.00 -20.77
C ILE A 14 -9.91 -13.38 -19.76
N GLN A 15 -10.42 -12.38 -19.05
CA GLN A 15 -11.56 -12.51 -18.16
C GLN A 15 -12.84 -12.58 -19.01
N HIS A 16 -13.64 -13.62 -18.84
CA HIS A 16 -14.85 -13.79 -19.63
C HIS A 16 -15.93 -12.77 -19.20
N ASN A 17 -16.66 -12.21 -20.18
CA ASN A 17 -17.92 -11.52 -19.92
C ASN A 17 -19.11 -12.48 -20.03
N GLN A 18 -20.32 -12.04 -19.69
CA GLN A 18 -21.52 -12.85 -19.91
C GLN A 18 -21.68 -13.21 -21.39
N GLY A 19 -21.54 -14.49 -21.73
CA GLY A 19 -21.73 -15.03 -23.08
C GLY A 19 -20.45 -15.38 -23.84
N GLU A 20 -19.26 -15.18 -23.26
CA GLU A 20 -17.96 -15.47 -23.88
C GLU A 20 -17.26 -16.69 -23.26
N ASP A 21 -16.32 -17.28 -24.00
CA ASP A 21 -15.57 -18.47 -23.58
C ASP A 21 -14.61 -18.15 -22.42
N ALA A 22 -14.82 -18.83 -21.29
CA ALA A 22 -14.03 -18.66 -20.06
C ALA A 22 -12.77 -19.53 -19.98
N THR A 23 -12.37 -20.16 -21.08
CA THR A 23 -11.26 -21.13 -21.11
C THR A 23 -9.96 -20.59 -20.49
N ASP A 24 -9.59 -19.33 -20.77
CA ASP A 24 -8.33 -18.75 -20.26
C ASP A 24 -8.40 -18.52 -18.74
N TRP A 25 -9.47 -17.89 -18.26
CA TRP A 25 -9.72 -17.73 -16.83
C TRP A 25 -9.73 -19.08 -16.08
N LEU A 26 -10.40 -20.10 -16.63
CA LEU A 26 -10.49 -21.42 -16.01
C LEU A 26 -9.12 -22.12 -15.90
N ALA A 27 -8.21 -21.84 -16.83
CA ALA A 27 -6.85 -22.36 -16.80
C ALA A 27 -5.93 -21.59 -15.84
N GLU A 28 -6.03 -20.25 -15.85
CA GLU A 28 -5.06 -19.37 -15.21
C GLU A 28 -5.43 -18.99 -13.75
N ALA A 29 -6.71 -18.84 -13.43
CA ALA A 29 -7.16 -18.44 -12.09
C ALA A 29 -6.68 -19.39 -10.97
N PRO A 30 -6.68 -20.74 -11.13
CA PRO A 30 -6.14 -21.64 -10.11
C PRO A 30 -4.63 -21.50 -9.89
N LEU A 31 -3.91 -20.85 -10.81
CA LEU A 31 -2.45 -20.68 -10.77
C LEU A 31 -2.02 -19.35 -10.15
N MET A 32 -2.95 -18.43 -9.83
CA MET A 32 -2.64 -17.10 -9.29
C MET A 32 -1.66 -17.11 -8.11
N GLY A 33 -1.86 -18.01 -7.14
CA GLY A 33 -0.94 -18.15 -6.01
C GLY A 33 0.50 -18.46 -6.43
N ARG A 34 0.68 -19.27 -7.49
CA ARG A 34 2.01 -19.57 -8.03
C ARG A 34 2.62 -18.37 -8.75
N TYR A 35 1.84 -17.58 -9.49
CA TYR A 35 2.35 -16.38 -10.14
C TYR A 35 2.84 -15.35 -9.14
N TYR A 36 2.04 -15.06 -8.11
CA TYR A 36 2.45 -14.12 -7.06
C TYR A 36 3.63 -14.63 -6.23
N GLN A 37 3.69 -15.92 -5.92
CA GLN A 37 4.79 -16.51 -5.15
C GLN A 37 6.12 -16.52 -5.92
N ASN A 38 6.08 -16.71 -7.25
CA ASN A 38 7.29 -16.83 -8.08
C ASN A 38 7.66 -15.52 -8.79
N ALA A 39 6.92 -14.44 -8.57
CA ALA A 39 7.27 -13.11 -9.07
C ALA A 39 8.56 -12.59 -8.40
N LEU A 40 9.32 -11.77 -9.13
CA LEU A 40 10.48 -11.09 -8.56
C LEU A 40 10.08 -10.16 -7.40
N CYS A 41 8.92 -9.51 -7.55
CA CYS A 41 8.30 -8.65 -6.57
C CYS A 41 6.81 -8.58 -6.89
N THR A 42 5.97 -8.59 -5.85
CA THR A 42 4.52 -8.40 -5.97
C THR A 42 4.17 -7.00 -5.46
N ILE A 43 3.44 -6.25 -6.28
CA ILE A 43 2.94 -4.92 -5.94
C ILE A 43 1.46 -5.07 -5.62
N ALA A 44 1.04 -4.58 -4.46
CA ALA A 44 -0.35 -4.62 -4.02
C ALA A 44 -0.88 -3.19 -3.83
N ALA A 45 -2.00 -2.87 -4.48
CA ALA A 45 -2.73 -1.61 -4.32
C ALA A 45 -3.65 -1.69 -3.09
N THR A 46 -3.07 -1.86 -1.89
CA THR A 46 -3.82 -2.20 -0.67
C THR A 46 -4.93 -1.21 -0.33
N GLY A 47 -4.74 0.08 -0.63
CA GLY A 47 -5.67 1.15 -0.31
C GLY A 47 -6.88 1.31 -1.22
N ALA A 48 -6.92 0.67 -2.39
CA ALA A 48 -8.11 0.65 -3.25
C ALA A 48 -9.06 -0.46 -2.81
N TYR A 49 -10.37 -0.27 -2.98
CA TYR A 49 -11.30 -1.39 -2.87
C TYR A 49 -11.02 -2.29 -4.07
N ASP A 50 -11.56 -2.04 -5.25
CA ASP A 50 -11.37 -2.87 -6.45
C ASP A 50 -10.58 -2.17 -7.56
N SER A 51 -10.58 -2.79 -8.74
CA SER A 51 -9.96 -2.27 -9.96
C SER A 51 -10.70 -1.06 -10.56
N ASP A 52 -11.93 -0.79 -10.13
CA ASP A 52 -12.67 0.40 -10.58
C ASP A 52 -12.26 1.64 -9.76
N ASP A 53 -11.62 1.44 -8.62
CA ASP A 53 -11.06 2.49 -7.77
C ASP A 53 -9.62 2.88 -8.14
N GLY A 54 -9.29 4.16 -7.92
CA GLY A 54 -7.91 4.64 -7.95
C GLY A 54 -7.17 4.34 -6.64
N PHE A 55 -5.89 3.93 -6.74
CA PHE A 55 -5.03 3.67 -5.57
C PHE A 55 -3.96 4.75 -5.33
N LEU A 56 -3.77 5.67 -6.28
CA LEU A 56 -2.82 6.77 -6.17
C LEU A 56 -3.52 7.99 -5.56
N THR A 57 -3.41 8.12 -4.25
CA THR A 57 -3.93 9.27 -3.51
C THR A 57 -2.81 10.26 -3.18
N GLU A 58 -3.19 11.53 -3.01
CA GLU A 58 -2.27 12.54 -2.48
C GLU A 58 -1.77 12.12 -1.10
N ARG A 59 -0.50 12.41 -0.82
CA ARG A 59 0.14 12.11 0.46
C ARG A 59 0.49 13.43 1.16
N PRO A 60 -0.42 14.03 1.94
CA PRO A 60 -0.19 15.33 2.56
C PRO A 60 1.07 15.36 3.44
N GLY A 61 1.41 14.23 4.06
CA GLY A 61 2.63 14.09 4.87
C GLY A 61 3.94 14.15 4.07
N GLU A 62 3.89 13.96 2.75
CA GLU A 62 5.06 14.08 1.86
C GLU A 62 5.17 15.47 1.21
N LEU A 63 4.15 16.33 1.34
CA LEU A 63 4.16 17.70 0.79
C LEU A 63 5.17 18.62 1.50
N TYR A 64 5.54 18.27 2.73
CA TYR A 64 6.43 19.06 3.57
C TYR A 64 7.62 18.23 4.03
N HIS A 65 8.76 18.89 4.20
CA HIS A 65 9.94 18.22 4.73
C HIS A 65 9.68 17.83 6.17
N VAL A 66 9.76 16.54 6.44
CA VAL A 66 9.48 16.02 7.78
C VAL A 66 10.75 16.15 8.63
N SER A 67 10.64 16.85 9.76
CA SER A 67 11.74 17.03 10.72
C SER A 67 11.23 16.97 12.15
N PRO A 68 12.04 16.48 13.11
CA PRO A 68 11.68 16.54 14.52
C PRO A 68 11.34 17.98 14.94
N VAL A 69 10.29 18.16 15.74
CA VAL A 69 9.86 19.47 16.24
C VAL A 69 10.15 19.56 17.73
N LEU A 70 10.77 20.67 18.15
CA LEU A 70 10.99 20.97 19.57
C LEU A 70 9.65 21.35 20.22
N LEU A 71 9.17 20.48 21.10
CA LEU A 71 8.08 20.73 22.03
C LEU A 71 8.69 21.27 23.33
N ALA A 72 8.79 22.59 23.46
CA ALA A 72 9.18 23.20 24.73
C ALA A 72 8.08 22.96 25.77
N ARG A 73 8.43 22.40 26.94
CA ARG A 73 7.53 22.39 28.10
C ARG A 73 7.62 23.72 28.82
N TYR A 74 6.47 24.35 29.06
CA TYR A 74 6.37 25.43 30.04
C TYR A 74 6.68 24.86 31.43
N ASN A 75 7.72 25.38 32.08
CA ASN A 75 8.12 24.95 33.42
C ASN A 75 7.72 26.04 34.41
N ASP A 76 6.79 25.74 35.32
CA ASP A 76 6.36 26.66 36.38
C ASP A 76 7.27 26.58 37.62
N SER A 77 8.35 25.80 37.53
CA SER A 77 9.37 25.62 38.55
C SER A 77 10.70 26.19 38.06
N ASP A 78 11.54 26.65 38.99
CA ASP A 78 12.90 27.22 38.75
C ASP A 78 13.91 26.20 38.15
N GLN A 79 13.43 25.06 37.67
CA GLN A 79 14.24 24.06 36.99
C GLN A 79 14.44 24.42 35.52
N PRO A 80 15.62 24.11 34.95
CA PRO A 80 15.88 24.34 33.54
C PRO A 80 14.84 23.64 32.67
N ALA A 81 14.36 24.33 31.63
CA ALA A 81 13.39 23.77 30.70
C ALA A 81 13.96 22.50 30.04
N GLN A 82 13.21 21.40 30.10
CA GLN A 82 13.58 20.17 29.41
C GLN A 82 13.17 20.28 27.94
N GLU A 83 14.13 20.08 27.03
CA GLU A 83 13.84 19.95 25.61
C GLU A 83 13.20 18.58 25.33
N ILE A 84 11.99 18.60 24.74
CA ILE A 84 11.30 17.38 24.29
C ILE A 84 11.14 17.51 22.78
N TYR A 85 11.47 16.46 22.04
CA TYR A 85 11.28 16.43 20.59
C TYR A 85 10.12 15.50 20.24
N ALA A 86 9.28 15.92 19.29
CA ALA A 86 8.34 15.03 18.63
C ALA A 86 8.96 14.57 17.30
N ASP A 87 9.30 13.29 17.23
CA ASP A 87 9.72 12.68 15.98
C ASP A 87 8.52 12.36 15.10
N PRO A 88 8.65 12.55 13.78
CA PRO A 88 7.59 12.15 12.87
C PRO A 88 7.39 10.65 12.86
N SER A 89 6.12 10.23 12.90
CA SER A 89 5.76 8.83 12.78
C SER A 89 6.02 8.34 11.36
N ASN A 90 6.88 7.34 11.21
CA ASN A 90 6.95 6.59 9.97
C ASN A 90 5.67 5.76 9.80
N PRO A 91 5.13 5.65 8.57
CA PRO A 91 3.99 4.79 8.31
C PRO A 91 4.32 3.36 8.76
N LEU A 92 3.59 2.86 9.77
CA LEU A 92 3.76 1.49 10.25
C LEU A 92 3.26 0.52 9.18
N TRP A 93 4.16 -0.28 8.61
CA TRP A 93 3.82 -1.28 7.59
C TRP A 93 2.61 -2.12 8.01
N GLN A 94 2.59 -2.57 9.27
CA GLN A 94 1.52 -3.42 9.77
C GLN A 94 0.16 -2.73 9.66
N ALA A 95 0.05 -1.45 10.06
CA ALA A 95 -1.18 -0.69 9.92
C ALA A 95 -1.57 -0.48 8.45
N ASN A 96 -0.59 -0.26 7.56
CA ASN A 96 -0.80 -0.08 6.11
C ASN A 96 -1.10 -1.40 5.36
N VAL A 97 -1.12 -2.53 6.05
CA VAL A 97 -1.55 -3.81 5.49
C VAL A 97 -2.82 -4.28 6.18
N THR A 98 -2.85 -4.32 7.51
CA THR A 98 -3.97 -4.89 8.27
C THR A 98 -5.23 -4.04 8.27
N ASN A 99 -5.13 -2.72 8.06
CA ASN A 99 -6.27 -1.81 8.07
C ASN A 99 -6.62 -1.33 6.65
N THR A 100 -6.48 -2.20 5.65
CA THR A 100 -6.67 -1.81 4.25
C THR A 100 -7.80 -2.58 3.59
N PRO A 101 -8.53 -1.95 2.64
CA PRO A 101 -9.63 -2.60 1.93
C PRO A 101 -9.24 -3.95 1.31
N LEU A 102 -8.02 -4.08 0.80
CA LEU A 102 -7.54 -5.34 0.23
C LEU A 102 -7.47 -6.47 1.26
N TYR A 103 -7.14 -6.18 2.51
CA TYR A 103 -7.03 -7.18 3.58
C TYR A 103 -8.40 -7.74 3.99
N ASP A 104 -9.46 -6.95 3.83
CA ASP A 104 -10.83 -7.32 4.17
C ASP A 104 -11.54 -8.15 3.08
N ARG A 105 -10.86 -8.45 1.95
CA ARG A 105 -11.43 -9.20 0.81
C ARG A 105 -11.32 -10.72 0.91
N GLY A 106 -10.95 -11.24 2.08
CA GLY A 106 -10.78 -12.67 2.36
C GLY A 106 -12.09 -13.40 2.63
#